data_AF-A7GL10-F1
#
_entry.id   AF-A7GL10-F1
#
_cell.length_a   1.000
_cell.length_b   1.000
_cell.length_c   1.000
_cell.angle_alpha   90.00
_cell.angle_beta   90.00
_cell.angle_gamma   90.00
#
_symmetry.space_group_name_H-M   'P 1'
#
loop_
_entity.id
_entity.type
_entity.pdbx_description
1 polymer ?
#
loop_
_entity_poly.entity_id
_entity_poly.type
_entity_poly.pdbx_seq_one_letter_code
_entity_poly.pdbx_strand_id
1 'polypeptide(L)' 'MNNITWIGVNKKEITDEQIEQLEQYFGIKFPNDFIECVKKYDGGYPTPDTCKRQNKFYSFR' A
#
# COMPACT_ATOMS: atom_id res chain seq x y z
N MET A 1 3.90 0.59 -21.12
CA MET A 1 3.34 0.86 -19.79
C MET A 1 2.40 -0.29 -19.45
N ASN A 2 2.69 -1.06 -18.40
CA ASN A 2 1.82 -2.15 -17.99
C ASN A 2 0.52 -1.55 -17.43
N ASN A 3 -0.63 -2.01 -17.93
CA ASN A 3 -1.95 -1.62 -17.45
C ASN A 3 -2.15 -2.22 -16.05
N ILE A 4 -1.67 -1.52 -15.01
CA ILE A 4 -1.87 -1.93 -13.62
C ILE A 4 -3.25 -1.45 -13.19
N THR A 5 -4.17 -2.38 -12.98
CA THR A 5 -5.51 -2.12 -12.45
C THR A 5 -5.51 -2.43 -10.96
N TRP A 6 -5.94 -1.48 -10.13
CA TRP A 6 -6.05 -1.68 -8.69
C TRP A 6 -7.42 -2.24 -8.35
N ILE A 7 -7.46 -3.42 -7.72
CA ILE A 7 -8.68 -4.12 -7.33
C ILE A 7 -8.84 -4.02 -5.83
N GLY A 8 -10.07 -3.84 -5.35
CA GLY A 8 -10.37 -3.79 -3.91
C GLY A 8 -10.01 -2.48 -3.23
N VAL A 9 -9.69 -1.43 -4.01
CA VAL A 9 -9.49 -0.07 -3.48
C VAL A 9 -10.77 0.36 -2.78
N ASN A 10 -10.64 0.68 -1.50
CA ASN A 10 -11.71 1.23 -0.72
C ASN A 10 -12.12 2.58 -1.32
N LYS A 11 -13.41 2.78 -1.56
CA LYS A 11 -13.93 4.05 -2.10
C LYS A 11 -13.97 5.16 -1.06
N LYS A 12 -13.76 4.82 0.21
CA LYS A 12 -13.74 5.79 1.29
C LYS A 12 -12.40 6.53 1.25
N GLU A 13 -12.46 7.82 1.01
CA GLU A 13 -11.29 8.68 1.10
C GLU A 13 -10.78 8.71 2.54
N ILE A 14 -9.48 8.47 2.70
CA ILE A 14 -8.79 8.64 3.99
C ILE A 14 -8.52 10.13 4.18
N THR A 15 -9.06 10.69 5.26
CA THR A 15 -8.86 12.09 5.60
C THR A 15 -7.54 12.29 6.35
N ASP A 16 -6.98 13.50 6.27
CA ASP A 16 -5.76 13.86 7.00
C ASP A 16 -5.94 13.72 8.52
N GLU A 17 -7.14 14.01 9.04
CA GLU A 17 -7.46 13.82 10.46
C GLU A 17 -7.28 12.37 10.93
N GLN A 18 -7.64 11.38 10.10
CA GLN A 18 -7.44 9.98 10.45
C GLN A 18 -5.96 9.61 10.50
N ILE A 19 -5.16 10.17 9.60
CA ILE A 19 -3.71 9.94 9.56
C ILE A 19 -3.06 10.59 10.79
N GLU A 20 -3.42 11.83 11.12
CA GLU A 20 -2.91 12.53 12.31
C GLU A 20 -3.25 11.79 13.60
N GLN A 21 -4.48 11.26 13.73
CA GLN A 21 -4.87 10.43 14.87
C GLN A 21 -4.02 9.17 14.99
N LEU A 22 -3.70 8.51 13.86
CA LEU A 22 -2.85 7.33 13.84
C LEU A 22 -1.39 7.67 14.15
N GLU A 23 -0.86 8.77 13.60
CA GLU A 23 0.48 9.26 13.92
C GLU A 23 0.64 9.55 15.41
N GLN A 24 -0.36 10.20 16.02
CA GLN A 24 -0.39 10.46 17.46
C GLN A 24 -0.50 9.16 18.27
N TYR A 25 -1.34 8.22 17.83
CA TYR A 25 -1.54 6.94 18.52
C TYR A 25 -0.28 6.07 18.51
N PHE A 26 0.41 5.99 17.37
CA PHE A 26 1.65 5.24 17.23
C PHE A 26 2.89 6.02 17.69
N GLY A 27 2.77 7.34 17.88
CA GLY A 27 3.89 8.22 18.21
C GLY A 27 4.94 8.31 17.11
N ILE A 28 4.55 8.08 15.85
CA ILE A 28 5.43 8.11 14.67
C ILE A 28 4.85 9.04 13.61
N LYS A 29 5.70 9.54 12.72
CA LYS A 29 5.26 10.21 11.49
C LYS A 29 5.37 9.25 10.32
N PHE A 30 4.32 9.12 9.54
CA PHE A 30 4.35 8.35 8.32
C PHE A 30 5.08 9.14 7.22
N PRO A 31 5.88 8.46 6.38
CA PRO A 31 6.43 9.11 5.20
C PRO A 31 5.33 9.61 4.27
N ASN A 32 5.51 10.78 3.66
CA ASN A 32 4.53 11.35 2.71
C ASN A 32 4.22 10.37 1.56
N ASP A 33 5.22 9.65 1.07
CA ASP A 33 5.07 8.66 0.00
C ASP A 33 4.12 7.52 0.40
N PHE A 34 4.16 7.11 1.68
CA PHE A 34 3.27 6.10 2.22
C PHE A 34 1.84 6.63 2.31
N ILE A 35 1.68 7.84 2.83
CA ILE A 35 0.38 8.51 2.95
C ILE A 35 -0.29 8.65 1.58
N GLU A 36 0.45 9.10 0.56
CA GLU A 36 -0.08 9.27 -0.79
C GLU A 36 -0.53 7.93 -1.39
N CYS A 37 0.28 6.88 -1.21
CA CYS A 37 -0.06 5.53 -1.68
C CYS A 37 -1.33 4.99 -1.00
N VAL A 38 -1.42 5.13 0.32
CA VAL A 38 -2.57 4.68 1.11
C VAL A 38 -3.83 5.47 0.75
N LYS A 39 -3.75 6.79 0.59
CA LYS A 39 -4.89 7.60 0.14
C LYS A 39 -5.40 7.19 -1.23
N LYS A 40 -4.49 6.82 -2.14
CA LYS A 40 -4.83 6.52 -3.54
C LYS A 40 -5.34 5.09 -3.74
N TYR A 41 -4.84 4.15 -2.94
CA TYR A 41 -5.07 2.73 -3.13
C TYR A 41 -5.42 2.00 -1.84
N ASP A 42 -6.15 2.65 -0.92
CA ASP A 42 -6.50 2.10 0.40
C ASP A 42 -7.04 0.66 0.30
N GLY A 43 -6.27 -0.30 0.82
CA GLY A 43 -6.60 -1.73 0.79
C GLY A 43 -6.60 -2.40 -0.60
N GLY A 44 -6.32 -1.64 -1.66
CA GLY A 44 -6.26 -2.14 -3.02
C GLY A 44 -4.96 -2.90 -3.30
N TYR A 45 -5.05 -3.91 -4.16
CA TYR A 45 -3.88 -4.61 -4.67
C TYR A 45 -3.78 -4.48 -6.20
N PRO A 46 -2.56 -4.35 -6.74
CA PRO A 46 -2.36 -4.21 -8.18
C PRO A 46 -2.57 -5.54 -8.91
N THR A 47 -3.24 -5.48 -10.05
CA THR A 47 -3.46 -6.61 -10.97
C THR A 47 -2.99 -6.21 -12.39
N PRO A 48 -2.35 -7.10 -13.16
CA PRO A 48 -1.99 -8.48 -12.82
C PRO A 48 -1.03 -8.53 -11.63
N ASP A 49 -1.15 -9.58 -10.82
CA ASP A 49 -0.31 -9.84 -9.66
C ASP A 49 1.12 -10.13 -10.16
N THR A 50 1.81 -9.04 -10.49
CA THR A 50 3.17 -9.03 -11.05
C THR A 50 4.20 -9.15 -9.94
N CYS A 51 3.77 -9.32 -8.68
CA CYS A 51 4.57 -9.99 -7.66
C CYS A 51 4.67 -11.48 -8.01
N LYS A 52 5.25 -11.78 -9.18
CA LYS A 52 6.10 -12.95 -9.29
C LYS A 52 7.24 -12.67 -8.32
N ARG A 53 7.07 -13.06 -7.04
CA ARG A 53 8.22 -13.58 -6.29
C ARG A 53 8.83 -14.57 -7.26
N GLN A 54 9.91 -14.20 -7.93
CA GLN A 54 10.74 -15.19 -8.56
C GLN A 54 11.02 -16.17 -7.44
N ASN A 55 10.48 -17.38 -7.57
CA ASN A 55 10.83 -18.53 -6.75
C ASN A 55 12.34 -18.75 -6.92
N LYS A 56 13.17 -17.89 -6.31
CA LYS A 56 14.50 -18.25 -5.88
C LYS A 56 14.26 -18.95 -4.55
N PHE A 57 13.90 -20.23 -4.67
CA PHE A 57 14.23 -21.19 -3.65
C PHE A 57 15.73 -21.06 -3.41
N TYR A 58 16.13 -20.26 -2.42
CA TYR A 58 17.48 -20.37 -1.88
C TYR A 58 17.51 -21.69 -1.13
N SER A 59 17.88 -22.76 -1.85
CA SER A 59 18.39 -23.99 -1.25
C SER A 59 19.69 -23.62 -0.55
N PHE A 60 19.64 -23.40 0.76
CA PHE A 60 20.84 -23.52 1.60
C PHE A 60 21.23 -25.00 1.60
N ARG A 61 22.13 -25.36 0.68
CA ARG A 61 23.05 -26.47 0.88
C ARG A 61 24.36 -25.89 1.36
#